data_AF-A0A402AJQ0-F1
#
_entry.id   AF-A0A402AJQ0-F1
#
_cell.length_a   1.000
_cell.length_b   1.000
_cell.length_c   1.000
_cell.angle_alpha   90.00
_cell.angle_beta   90.00
_cell.angle_gamma   90.00
#
_symmetry.space_group_name_H-M   'P 1'
#
loop_
_entity.id
_entity.type
_entity.pdbx_description
1 polymer ?
#
loop_
_entity_poly.entity_id
_entity_poly.type
_entity_poly.pdbx_seq_one_letter_code
_entity_poly.pdbx_strand_id
1 'polypeptide(L)' 'MCLAFDKNEFYLLSDISLGVMPSHEQQLPILITFQTRVTQQIVLAAQENRTMTRVQAEKIAWQQLEEDLFHCPK' A
#
# COMPACT_ATOMS: atom_id res chain seq x y z
N MET A 1 -12.94 -23.54 -24.05
CA MET A 1 -11.65 -23.12 -23.47
C MET A 1 -11.87 -23.01 -21.98
N CYS A 2 -11.32 -23.92 -21.18
CA CYS A 2 -11.56 -23.97 -19.73
C CYS A 2 -10.40 -23.26 -19.04
N LEU A 3 -10.69 -22.29 -18.16
CA LEU A 3 -9.73 -21.69 -17.24
C LEU A 3 -9.43 -22.72 -16.14
N ALA A 4 -8.64 -23.73 -16.50
CA ALA A 4 -8.12 -24.69 -15.54
C ALA A 4 -6.76 -24.19 -15.06
N PHE A 5 -6.71 -23.74 -13.81
CA PHE A 5 -5.47 -23.36 -13.14
C PHE A 5 -4.71 -24.62 -12.71
N ASP A 6 -3.39 -24.62 -12.85
CA ASP A 6 -2.52 -25.66 -12.30
C ASP A 6 -2.51 -25.59 -10.77
N LYS A 7 -2.27 -26.71 -10.08
CA LYS A 7 -2.31 -26.75 -8.60
C LYS A 7 -1.34 -25.77 -7.96
N ASN A 8 -0.25 -25.46 -8.65
CA ASN A 8 0.78 -24.52 -8.20
C ASN A 8 0.40 -23.05 -8.41
N GLU A 9 -0.69 -22.77 -9.12
CA GLU A 9 -1.25 -21.41 -9.29
C GLU A 9 -2.24 -21.04 -8.18
N PHE A 10 -2.59 -22.00 -7.31
CA PHE A 10 -3.41 -21.74 -6.13
C PHE A 10 -2.53 -21.31 -4.95
N TYR A 11 -2.88 -20.20 -4.34
CA TYR A 11 -2.29 -19.78 -3.07
C TYR A 11 -2.67 -20.76 -1.96
N LEU A 12 -1.75 -21.04 -1.04
CA LEU A 12 -2.07 -21.79 0.16
C LEU A 12 -2.94 -20.92 1.07
N LEU A 13 -3.82 -21.54 1.88
CA LEU A 13 -4.65 -20.80 2.84
C LEU A 13 -3.82 -19.96 3.82
N SER A 14 -2.62 -20.43 4.16
CA SER A 14 -1.63 -19.68 4.93
C SER A 14 -1.20 -18.37 4.27
N ASP A 15 -1.11 -18.36 2.93
CA ASP A 15 -0.64 -17.22 2.15
C ASP A 15 -1.75 -16.18 1.94
N ILE A 16 -3.01 -16.59 2.09
CA ILE A 16 -4.20 -15.74 2.04
C ILE A 16 -4.77 -15.45 3.43
N SER A 17 -3.98 -15.59 4.50
CA SER A 17 -4.40 -15.21 5.85
C SER A 17 -4.61 -13.70 5.94
N LEU A 18 -5.82 -13.27 5.54
CA LEU A 18 -6.30 -11.90 5.64
C LEU A 18 -6.34 -11.54 7.13
N GLY A 19 -5.35 -10.77 7.59
CA GLY A 19 -5.36 -10.24 8.94
C GLY A 19 -6.61 -9.38 9.16
N VAL A 20 -7.13 -9.37 10.39
CA VAL A 20 -8.23 -8.45 10.76
C VAL A 20 -7.82 -7.02 10.42
N MET A 21 -8.62 -6.35 9.59
CA MET A 21 -8.41 -4.95 9.22
C MET A 21 -8.84 -4.05 10.38
N PRO A 22 -8.12 -2.96 10.69
CA PRO A 22 -8.55 -2.00 11.71
C PRO A 22 -9.90 -1.38 11.35
N SER A 23 -10.61 -0.82 12.33
CA SER A 23 -11.93 -0.19 12.10
C SER A 23 -11.83 1.02 11.15
N HIS A 24 -12.93 1.36 10.48
CA HIS A 24 -12.98 2.52 9.57
C HIS A 24 -12.53 3.83 10.25
N GLU A 25 -12.88 4.01 11.53
CA GLU A 25 -12.49 5.19 12.33
C GLU A 25 -10.97 5.31 12.50
N GLN A 26 -10.27 4.17 12.55
CA GLN A 26 -8.80 4.13 12.64
C GLN A 26 -8.13 4.22 11.26
N GLN A 27 -8.77 3.72 10.21
CA GLN A 27 -8.24 3.79 8.84
C GLN A 27 -8.29 5.20 8.26
N LEU A 28 -9.39 5.92 8.48
CA LEU A 28 -9.68 7.19 7.83
C LEU A 28 -8.58 8.25 8.05
N PRO A 29 -8.07 8.46 9.29
CA PRO A 29 -6.97 9.41 9.53
C PRO A 29 -5.69 9.08 8.76
N ILE A 30 -5.44 7.79 8.49
CA ILE A 30 -4.26 7.35 7.76
C ILE A 30 -4.48 7.61 6.26
N LEU A 31 -5.62 7.20 5.71
CA LEU A 31 -5.96 7.36 4.28
C LEU A 31 -5.98 8.83 3.83
N ILE A 32 -6.51 9.75 4.65
CA ILE A 32 -6.53 11.18 4.28
C ILE A 32 -5.13 11.80 4.12
N THR A 33 -4.09 11.17 4.69
CA THR A 33 -2.71 11.66 4.57
C THR A 33 -2.06 11.29 3.24
N PHE A 34 -2.72 10.48 2.39
CA PHE A 34 -2.15 9.98 1.13
C PHE A 34 -1.60 11.08 0.23
N GLN A 35 -2.41 12.11 -0.06
CA GLN A 35 -1.99 13.18 -0.97
C GLN A 35 -0.80 13.99 -0.42
N THR A 36 -0.77 14.17 0.90
CA THR A 36 0.36 14.80 1.60
C THR A 36 1.62 13.95 1.45
N ARG A 37 1.53 12.63 1.62
CA ARG A 37 2.67 11.71 1.45
C ARG A 37 3.20 11.72 0.02
N VAL A 38 2.32 11.69 -0.98
CA VAL A 38 2.72 11.78 -2.40
C VAL A 38 3.50 13.07 -2.66
N THR A 39 3.00 14.19 -2.13
CA THR A 39 3.66 15.50 -2.29
C THR A 39 5.02 15.51 -1.59
N GLN A 40 5.11 14.97 -0.36
CA GLN A 40 6.36 14.84 0.38
C GLN A 40 7.39 14.01 -0.37
N GLN A 41 6.99 12.89 -0.96
CA GLN A 41 7.90 12.06 -1.77
C GLN A 41 8.46 12.85 -2.96
N ILE A 42 7.60 13.57 -3.70
CA ILE A 42 8.05 14.39 -4.84
C ILE A 42 9.04 15.47 -4.39
N VAL A 43 8.76 16.13 -3.25
CA VAL A 43 9.64 17.16 -2.67
C VAL A 43 10.98 16.56 -2.25
N LEU A 44 10.99 15.38 -1.61
CA LEU A 44 12.22 14.69 -1.20
C LEU A 44 13.08 14.31 -2.41
N ALA A 45 12.48 13.76 -3.46
CA ALA A 45 13.22 13.45 -4.69
C ALA A 45 13.80 14.70 -5.34
N ALA A 46 13.05 15.81 -5.35
CA ALA A 46 13.55 17.08 -5.85
C ALA A 46 14.77 17.59 -5.06
N GLN A 47 14.79 17.42 -3.72
CA GLN A 47 15.94 17.74 -2.88
C GLN A 47 17.16 16.84 -3.17
N GLU A 48 16.91 15.58 -3.52
CA GLU A 48 17.95 14.63 -3.93
C GLU A 48 18.43 14.80 -5.38
N ASN A 49 17.99 15.85 -6.08
CA ASN A 49 18.22 16.06 -7.52
C ASN A 49 17.74 14.90 -8.41
N ARG A 50 16.74 14.15 -7.93
CA ARG A 50 16.10 13.06 -8.67
C ARG A 50 14.74 13.52 -9.17
N THR A 51 14.46 13.24 -10.43
CA THR A 51 13.10 13.41 -10.97
C THR A 51 12.26 12.20 -10.61
N MET A 52 11.21 12.41 -9.82
CA MET A 52 10.23 11.38 -9.53
C MET A 52 8.89 11.71 -10.16
N THR A 53 8.33 10.75 -10.88
CA THR A 53 6.98 10.89 -11.45
C THR A 53 5.92 10.74 -10.36
N ARG A 54 4.75 11.34 -10.59
CA ARG A 54 3.62 11.21 -9.67
C ARG A 54 3.24 9.74 -9.41
N VAL A 55 3.30 8.89 -10.43
CA VAL A 55 2.99 7.45 -10.31
C VAL A 55 3.97 6.72 -9.38
N GLN A 56 5.26 7.07 -9.43
CA GLN A 56 6.26 6.50 -8.53
C GLN A 56 6.06 6.97 -7.08
N ALA A 57 5.75 8.25 -6.89
CA ALA A 57 5.45 8.81 -5.57
C ALA A 57 4.18 8.19 -4.96
N GLU A 58 3.14 7.97 -5.77
CA GLU A 58 1.92 7.27 -5.37
C GLU A 58 2.20 5.84 -4.94
N LYS A 59 3.03 5.10 -5.68
CA LYS A 59 3.43 3.73 -5.31
C LYS A 59 4.10 3.68 -3.93
N ILE A 60 5.02 4.61 -3.66
CA ILE A 60 5.72 4.68 -2.36
C ILE A 60 4.74 5.07 -1.25
N ALA A 61 3.89 6.06 -1.49
CA ALA A 61 2.88 6.49 -0.51
C ALA A 61 1.89 5.36 -0.16
N TRP A 62 1.54 4.51 -1.13
CA TRP A 62 0.72 3.32 -0.89
C TRP A 62 1.42 2.28 -0.01
N GLN A 63 2.70 2.02 -0.23
CA GLN A 63 3.47 1.11 0.63
C GLN A 63 3.55 1.61 2.08
N GLN A 64 3.76 2.91 2.27
CA GLN A 64 3.77 3.53 3.60
C GLN A 64 2.41 3.44 4.30
N LEU A 65 1.31 3.62 3.55
CA LEU A 65 -0.04 3.47 4.07
C LEU A 65 -0.34 2.03 4.49
N GLU A 66 0.09 1.08 3.66
CA GLU A 66 -0.08 -0.34 3.92
C GLU A 66 0.65 -0.73 5.21
N GLU A 67 1.92 -0.32 5.38
CA GLU A 67 2.68 -0.52 6.61
C GLU A 67 1.95 0.06 7.84
N ASP A 68 1.45 1.29 7.76
CA ASP A 68 0.74 1.92 8.88
C ASP A 68 -0.56 1.17 9.23
N LEU A 69 -1.29 0.69 8.23
CA LEU A 69 -2.52 -0.08 8.42
C LEU A 69 -2.24 -1.47 9.02
N PHE A 70 -1.12 -2.10 8.64
CA PHE A 70 -0.69 -3.37 9.22
C PHE A 70 -0.27 -3.25 10.69
N HIS A 71 0.34 -2.13 11.08
CA HIS A 71 0.78 -1.87 12.45
C HIS A 71 -0.30 -1.21 13.33
N CYS A 72 -1.46 -0.85 12.76
CA CYS A 72 -2.55 -0.27 13.52
C CYS A 72 -3.11 -1.28 14.54
N PRO A 73 -3.26 -0.91 15.83
CA PRO A 73 -3.86 -1.78 16.82
C PRO A 73 -5.31 -2.10 16.45
N LYS A 74 -5.66 -3.38 16.54
CA LYS A 74 -6.95 -3.95 16.14
C LYS A 74 -7.99 -3.84 17.24
#